data_AF-A0A7W1YED0-F1
#
_entry.id   AF-A0A7W1YED0-F1
#
_cell.length_a   1.000
_cell.length_b   1.000
_cell.length_c   1.000
_cell.angle_alpha   90.00
_cell.angle_beta   90.00
_cell.angle_gamma   90.00
#
_symmetry.space_group_name_H-M   'P 1'
#
loop_
_entity.id
_entity.type
_entity.pdbx_description
1 polymer ?
#
loop_
_entity_poly.entity_id
_entity_poly.type
_entity_poly.pdbx_seq_one_letter_code
_entity_poly.pdbx_strand_id
1 'polypeptide(L)' 'EQFEGALHAWNVVPARTAGFEKAEVTAGGVDTDELSAKTMEARKVPGLYFVGEVVDVTGQLGGFNFQWAWASGAAAGRAE' A
#
# COMPACT_ATOMS: atom_id res chain seq x y z
N GLU A 1 9.15 11.51 39.34
CA GLU A 1 7.72 11.66 38.96
C GLU A 1 7.48 12.66 37.84
N GLN A 2 7.58 13.98 38.00
CA GLN A 2 7.21 14.92 36.90
C GLN A 2 8.05 14.74 35.62
N PHE A 3 9.36 14.54 35.75
CA PHE A 3 10.26 14.31 34.61
C PHE A 3 10.05 12.94 33.94
N GLU A 4 9.88 11.90 34.75
CA GLU A 4 9.54 10.54 34.29
C GLU A 4 8.23 10.53 33.50
N GLY A 5 7.19 11.19 34.03
CA GLY A 5 5.91 11.35 33.33
C GLY A 5 6.06 12.08 32.00
N ALA A 6 6.90 13.13 31.95
CA ALA A 6 7.16 13.87 30.72
C ALA A 6 7.91 13.03 29.65
N LEU A 7 8.77 12.10 30.05
CA LEU A 7 9.46 11.19 29.13
C LEU A 7 8.52 10.12 28.56
N HIS A 8 7.63 9.56 29.38
CA HIS A 8 6.67 8.55 28.94
C HIS A 8 5.54 9.11 28.08
N ALA A 9 5.22 10.41 28.23
CA ALA A 9 4.16 11.10 27.49
C ALA A 9 4.70 12.30 26.70
N TRP A 10 5.88 12.16 26.08
CA TRP A 10 6.47 13.25 25.30
C TRP A 10 5.62 13.55 24.06
N ASN A 11 4.97 14.71 24.05
CA ASN A 11 4.19 15.19 22.92
C ASN A 11 5.11 15.85 21.87
N VAL A 12 5.32 15.18 20.74
CA VAL A 12 6.07 15.71 19.59
C VAL A 12 5.08 16.02 18.47
N VAL A 13 5.11 17.27 17.99
CA VAL A 13 4.31 17.68 16.82
C VAL A 13 5.21 17.67 15.58
N PRO A 14 5.03 16.74 14.63
CA PRO A 14 5.81 16.72 13.40
C PRO A 14 5.51 17.94 12.52
N ALA A 15 6.53 18.52 11.89
CA ALA A 15 6.34 19.66 10.99
C ALA A 15 5.73 19.25 9.63
N ARG A 16 6.19 18.13 9.07
CA ARG A 16 5.69 17.52 7.81
C ARG A 16 6.28 16.12 7.62
N THR A 17 5.76 15.38 6.64
CA THR A 17 6.39 14.15 6.16
C THR A 17 7.61 14.45 5.29
N ALA A 18 8.48 13.47 5.09
CA ALA A 18 9.69 13.63 4.27
C ALA A 18 9.41 13.70 2.75
N GLY A 19 8.19 13.35 2.32
CA GLY A 19 7.81 13.30 0.90
C GLY A 19 8.28 12.04 0.17
N PHE A 20 7.92 11.94 -1.11
CA PHE A 20 8.11 10.74 -1.94
C PHE A 20 9.57 10.40 -2.21
N GLU A 21 10.48 11.37 -2.22
CA GLU A 21 11.92 11.12 -2.39
C GLU A 21 12.50 10.19 -1.32
N LYS A 22 11.84 10.09 -0.16
CA LYS A 22 12.24 9.24 0.97
C LYS A 22 11.19 8.21 1.37
N ALA A 23 10.01 8.21 0.74
CA ALA A 23 8.97 7.24 1.06
C ALA A 23 9.37 5.87 0.51
N GLU A 24 9.13 4.81 1.27
CA GLU A 24 9.39 3.43 0.83
C GLU A 24 8.25 2.88 -0.04
N VAL A 25 7.05 3.43 0.12
CA VAL A 25 5.80 2.98 -0.53
C VAL A 25 4.82 4.15 -0.67
N THR A 26 3.97 4.07 -1.69
CA THR A 26 2.86 4.97 -1.95
C THR A 26 1.55 4.43 -1.36
N ALA A 27 0.82 5.28 -0.63
CA ALA A 27 -0.56 5.00 -0.23
C ALA A 27 -1.54 5.60 -1.25
N GLY A 28 -2.64 4.89 -1.53
CA GLY A 28 -3.53 5.20 -2.66
C GLY A 28 -3.17 4.38 -3.90
N GLY A 29 -3.86 4.63 -5.01
CA GLY A 29 -3.60 3.98 -6.29
C GLY A 29 -4.86 3.84 -7.14
N VAL A 30 -4.84 2.87 -8.05
CA VAL A 30 -6.04 2.44 -8.80
C VAL A 30 -7.04 1.84 -7.81
N ASP A 31 -8.27 2.34 -7.86
CA ASP A 31 -9.36 1.90 -6.99
C ASP A 31 -9.60 0.39 -7.11
N THR A 32 -9.55 -0.29 -5.97
CA THR A 32 -9.74 -1.74 -5.89
C THR A 32 -11.17 -2.17 -6.24
N ASP A 33 -12.15 -1.30 -6.08
CA ASP A 33 -13.54 -1.58 -6.47
C ASP A 33 -13.69 -1.71 -8.00
N GLU A 34 -12.79 -1.09 -8.76
CA GLU A 34 -12.75 -1.13 -10.22
C GLU A 34 -12.02 -2.36 -10.77
N LEU A 35 -11.48 -3.22 -9.88
CA LEU A 35 -10.73 -4.42 -10.25
C LEU A 35 -11.47 -5.69 -9.79
N SER A 36 -11.31 -6.76 -10.55
CA SER A 36 -11.71 -8.10 -10.12
C SER A 36 -10.79 -8.57 -8.99
N ALA A 37 -11.33 -8.80 -7.80
CA ALA A 37 -10.55 -9.30 -6.65
C ALA A 37 -9.89 -10.67 -6.89
N LYS A 38 -10.36 -11.45 -7.88
CA LYS A 38 -9.81 -12.78 -8.20
C LYS A 38 -8.69 -12.70 -9.26
N THR A 39 -8.85 -11.84 -10.26
CA THR A 39 -7.99 -11.83 -11.47
C THR A 39 -7.18 -10.55 -11.62
N MET A 40 -7.48 -9.51 -10.84
CA MET A 40 -6.92 -8.15 -10.98
C MET A 40 -7.21 -7.47 -12.32
N GLU A 41 -8.13 -8.02 -13.12
CA GLU A 41 -8.60 -7.42 -14.37
C GLU A 41 -9.47 -6.19 -14.08
N ALA A 42 -9.29 -5.13 -14.87
CA ALA A 42 -10.10 -3.93 -14.81
C ALA A 42 -11.53 -4.21 -15.29
N ARG A 43 -12.53 -3.91 -14.45
CA ARG A 43 -13.95 -4.16 -14.74
C ARG A 43 -14.45 -3.43 -15.99
N LYS A 44 -13.87 -2.26 -16.29
CA LYS A 44 -14.28 -1.39 -17.39
C LYS A 44 -13.57 -1.69 -18.71
N VAL A 45 -12.43 -2.38 -18.69
CA VAL A 45 -11.60 -2.62 -19.88
C VAL A 45 -11.13 -4.07 -19.88
N PRO A 46 -11.84 -4.97 -20.58
CA PRO A 46 -11.41 -6.36 -20.69
C PRO A 46 -10.01 -6.49 -21.28
N GLY A 47 -9.20 -7.37 -20.70
CA GLY A 47 -7.80 -7.60 -21.06
C GLY A 47 -6.79 -6.62 -20.44
N LEU A 48 -7.24 -5.63 -19.66
CA LEU A 48 -6.36 -4.72 -18.91
C LEU A 48 -6.26 -5.15 -17.44
N TYR A 49 -5.04 -5.22 -16.91
CA TYR A 49 -4.76 -5.67 -15.54
C TYR A 49 -3.90 -4.67 -14.79
N PHE A 50 -4.13 -4.55 -13.48
CA PHE A 50 -3.31 -3.74 -12.57
C PHE A 50 -2.86 -4.59 -11.39
N VAL A 51 -1.55 -4.59 -11.09
CA VAL A 51 -0.95 -5.41 -10.03
C VAL A 51 0.10 -4.64 -9.25
N GLY A 52 0.42 -5.09 -8.04
CA GLY A 52 1.43 -4.48 -7.19
C GLY A 52 1.05 -3.08 -6.68
N GLU A 53 2.05 -2.24 -6.46
CA GLU A 53 1.93 -0.96 -5.74
C GLU A 53 1.09 0.09 -6.47
N VAL A 54 0.82 -0.07 -7.77
CA VAL A 54 -0.05 0.88 -8.50
C VAL A 54 -1.51 0.77 -8.06
N VAL A 55 -1.90 -0.34 -7.44
CA VAL A 55 -3.24 -0.58 -6.90
C VAL A 55 -3.33 0.01 -5.50
N ASP A 56 -4.51 0.53 -5.12
CA ASP A 56 -4.79 1.08 -3.79
C ASP A 56 -4.79 0.00 -2.68
N VAL A 57 -3.62 -0.57 -2.42
CA VAL A 57 -3.33 -1.55 -1.39
C VAL A 57 -1.93 -1.28 -0.84
N THR A 58 -1.87 -0.91 0.45
CA THR A 58 -0.61 -0.57 1.12
C THR A 58 -0.39 -1.47 2.33
N GLY A 59 0.70 -2.23 2.31
CA GLY A 59 1.14 -3.06 3.43
C GLY A 59 1.96 -2.28 4.47
N GLN A 60 2.00 -2.80 5.70
CA GLN A 60 2.93 -2.33 6.72
C GLN A 60 4.39 -2.63 6.34
N LEU A 61 5.35 -1.95 6.98
CA LEU A 61 6.76 -2.28 6.86
C LEU A 61 7.02 -3.73 7.31
N GLY A 62 7.94 -4.43 6.64
CA GLY A 62 8.29 -5.82 6.96
C GLY A 62 7.94 -6.84 5.87
N GLY A 63 7.92 -6.42 4.60
CA GLY A 63 7.79 -7.33 3.45
C GLY A 63 6.36 -7.54 2.93
N PHE A 64 5.36 -6.91 3.55
CA PHE A 64 3.96 -7.05 3.12
C PHE A 64 3.70 -6.47 1.72
N ASN A 65 4.36 -5.36 1.36
CA ASN A 65 4.25 -4.78 0.01
C ASN A 65 4.83 -5.72 -1.06
N PHE A 66 5.95 -6.39 -0.77
CA PHE A 66 6.47 -7.44 -1.65
C PHE A 66 5.51 -8.61 -1.77
N GLN A 67 4.99 -9.11 -0.64
CA GLN A 67 4.01 -10.19 -0.66
C GLN A 67 2.77 -9.84 -1.50
N TRP A 68 2.28 -8.59 -1.41
CA TRP A 68 1.19 -8.10 -2.25
C TRP A 68 1.56 -8.08 -3.74
N ALA A 69 2.75 -7.57 -4.08
CA ALA A 69 3.23 -7.57 -5.46
C ALA A 69 3.29 -8.99 -6.05
N TRP A 70 3.77 -9.98 -5.28
CA TRP A 70 3.82 -11.37 -5.72
C TRP A 70 2.43 -11.98 -5.88
N ALA A 71 1.56 -11.79 -4.89
CA ALA A 71 0.22 -12.39 -4.89
C ALA A 71 -0.67 -11.83 -6.02
N SER A 72 -0.71 -10.50 -6.17
CA SER A 72 -1.50 -9.84 -7.22
C SER A 72 -0.97 -10.16 -8.63
N GLY A 73 0.36 -10.15 -8.81
CA GLY A 73 0.99 -10.57 -10.06
C GLY A 73 0.68 -12.02 -10.45
N ALA A 74 0.72 -12.93 -9.47
CA ALA A 74 0.36 -14.33 -9.70
C ALA A 74 -1.12 -14.53 -10.01
N ALA A 75 -2.01 -13.74 -9.40
CA ALA A 75 -3.44 -13.78 -9.69
C ALA A 75 -3.75 -13.33 -11.12
N ALA A 76 -3.17 -12.22 -11.57
CA ALA A 76 -3.31 -11.74 -12.95
C ALA A 76 -2.71 -12.71 -13.97
N GLY A 77 -1.51 -13.24 -13.70
CA GLY A 77 -0.84 -14.18 -14.60
C GLY A 77 -1.52 -15.56 -14.73
N ARG A 78 -2.50 -15.86 -13.87
CA ARG A 78 -3.30 -17.10 -13.89
C ARG A 78 -4.77 -16.85 -14.22
N ALA A 79 -5.12 -15.64 -14.64
CA ALA A 79 -6.46 -15.33 -15.11
C ALA A 79 -6.68 -16.04 -16.46
N GLU A 80 -7.62 -16.99 -16.47
CA GLU A 80 -8.08 -17.71 -17.66
C GLU A 80 -9.24 -16.96 -18.33
#